data_AF-A0A163XC41-F1
#
_entry.id   AF-A0A163XC41-F1
#
_cell.length_a   1.000
_cell.length_b   1.000
_cell.length_c   1.000
_cell.angle_alpha   90.00
_cell.angle_beta   90.00
_cell.angle_gamma   90.00
#
_symmetry.space_group_name_H-M   'P 1'
#
loop_
_entity.id
_entity.type
_entity.pdbx_description
1 polymer ?
#
loop_
_entity_poly.entity_id
_entity_poly.type
_entity_poly.pdbx_seq_one_letter_code
_entity_poly.pdbx_strand_id
1 'polypeptide(L)' 'MRKLDQGESFVVTRNGVPVGELSPLRRHRFVSAAAVVAAFKGAPRMEFERLRTDLDGVVSQEIAPRG' A
#
# COMPACT_ATOMS: atom_id res chain seq x y z
N MET A 1 -7.24 -18.17 -10.52
CA MET A 1 -7.79 -17.32 -9.43
C MET A 1 -7.02 -17.46 -8.12
N ARG A 2 -6.75 -18.66 -7.59
CA ARG A 2 -6.07 -18.85 -6.28
C ARG A 2 -4.76 -18.07 -6.06
N LYS A 3 -3.90 -17.95 -7.08
CA LYS A 3 -2.66 -17.16 -6.98
C LYS A 3 -2.87 -15.65 -6.92
N LEU A 4 -3.87 -15.15 -7.65
CA LEU A 4 -4.34 -13.76 -7.56
C LEU A 4 -4.88 -13.47 -6.15
N ASP A 5 -5.67 -14.39 -5.59
CA ASP A 5 -6.16 -14.28 -4.21
C ASP A 5 -5.04 -14.29 -3.17
N GLN A 6 -3.88 -14.87 -3.50
CA GLN A 6 -2.67 -14.93 -2.67
C GLN A 6 -1.74 -13.73 -2.83
N GLY A 7 -2.07 -12.78 -3.71
CA GLY A 7 -1.31 -11.54 -3.87
C GLY A 7 -0.46 -11.46 -5.15
N GLU A 8 -0.54 -12.42 -6.07
CA GLU A 8 0.21 -12.40 -7.33
C GLU A 8 -0.49 -11.50 -8.37
N SER A 9 0.25 -10.63 -9.06
CA SER A 9 -0.23 -9.83 -10.19
C SER A 9 0.02 -10.54 -11.53
N PHE A 10 -0.84 -10.28 -12.53
CA PHE A 10 -0.74 -10.89 -13.85
C PHE A 10 -0.89 -9.86 -14.96
N VAL A 11 -0.09 -10.00 -16.02
CA VAL A 11 -0.31 -9.28 -17.28
C VAL A 11 -1.30 -10.06 -18.15
N VAL A 12 -2.41 -9.42 -18.50
CA VAL A 12 -3.41 -9.97 -19.40
C VAL A 12 -2.99 -9.66 -20.83
N THR A 13 -2.92 -10.66 -21.70
CA THR A 13 -2.54 -10.51 -23.10
C THR A 13 -3.66 -10.96 -24.04
N ARG A 14 -3.72 -10.34 -25.22
CA ARG A 14 -4.55 -10.78 -26.36
C ARG A 14 -3.63 -11.05 -27.53
N ASN A 15 -3.54 -12.31 -27.97
CA ASN A 15 -2.62 -12.75 -29.03
C ASN A 15 -1.15 -12.34 -28.76
N GLY A 16 -0.70 -12.46 -27.50
CA GLY A 16 0.66 -12.10 -27.08
C GLY A 16 0.89 -10.61 -26.86
N VAL A 17 -0.07 -9.73 -27.19
CA VAL A 17 0.01 -8.29 -26.93
C VAL A 17 -0.57 -7.99 -25.55
N PRO A 18 0.17 -7.33 -24.63
CA PRO A 18 -0.36 -6.88 -23.35
C PRO A 18 -1.54 -5.92 -23.53
N VAL A 19 -2.65 -6.20 -22.84
CA VAL A 19 -3.87 -5.38 -22.89
C VAL A 19 -4.27 -4.82 -21.52
N GLY A 20 -3.67 -5.32 -20.43
CA GLY A 20 -3.91 -4.79 -19.09
C GLY A 20 -3.23 -5.62 -18.01
N GLU A 21 -3.38 -5.18 -16.76
CA GLU A 21 -2.94 -5.90 -15.58
C GLU A 21 -4.13 -6.33 -14.73
N LEU A 22 -4.04 -7.52 -14.15
CA LEU A 22 -4.91 -7.99 -13.10
C LEU A 22 -4.11 -8.09 -11.80
N SER A 23 -4.29 -7.10 -10.93
CA SER A 23 -3.65 -7.04 -9.62
C SER A 23 -4.65 -7.43 -8.52
N PRO A 24 -4.20 -8.10 -7.44
CA PRO A 24 -5.04 -8.38 -6.30
C PRO A 24 -5.58 -7.09 -5.69
N LEU A 25 -6.87 -7.07 -5.35
CA LEU A 25 -7.42 -5.97 -4.56
C LEU A 25 -6.75 -5.97 -3.19
N ARG A 26 -6.13 -4.83 -2.84
CA ARG A 26 -5.53 -4.59 -1.53
C ARG A 26 -6.61 -4.64 -0.46
N ARG A 27 -6.93 -5.84 0.04
CA ARG A 27 -7.69 -6.00 1.26
C ARG A 27 -6.88 -5.31 2.35
N HIS A 28 -7.39 -4.18 2.83
CA HIS A 28 -6.89 -3.60 4.05
C HIS A 28 -7.10 -4.67 5.11
N ARG A 29 -6.02 -5.30 5.56
CA ARG A 29 -6.12 -6.23 6.67
C ARG A 29 -6.60 -5.37 7.84
N PHE A 30 -7.81 -5.62 8.32
CA PHE A 30 -8.33 -4.87 9.45
C PHE A 30 -7.39 -5.09 10.64
N VAL A 31 -6.74 -4.03 11.09
CA VAL A 31 -5.95 -4.03 12.33
C VAL A 31 -6.70 -3.16 13.31
N SER A 32 -7.03 -3.71 14.48
CA SER A 32 -7.69 -2.92 15.53
C SER A 32 -6.74 -1.85 16.05
N ALA A 33 -7.29 -0.70 16.48
CA ALA A 33 -6.49 0.35 17.11
C ALA A 33 -5.70 -0.19 18.32
N ALA A 34 -6.30 -1.10 19.09
CA ALA A 34 -5.63 -1.76 20.21
C ALA A 34 -4.40 -2.59 19.78
N ALA A 35 -4.49 -3.31 18.66
CA ALA A 35 -3.36 -4.08 18.13
C ALA A 35 -2.23 -3.15 17.66
N VAL A 36 -2.55 -2.00 17.06
CA VAL A 36 -1.55 -0.98 16.69
C VAL A 36 -0.89 -0.41 17.95
N VAL A 37 -1.67 0.05 18.93
CA VAL A 37 -1.12 0.60 20.19
C VAL A 37 -0.22 -0.41 20.90
N ALA A 38 -0.61 -1.69 20.95
CA ALA A 38 0.20 -2.74 21.53
C ALA A 38 1.53 -2.95 20.78
N ALA A 39 1.50 -2.97 19.44
CA ALA A 39 2.69 -3.14 18.61
C ALA A 39 3.69 -1.98 18.78
N PHE A 40 3.20 -0.76 19.00
CA PHE A 40 4.02 0.45 19.14
C PHE A 40 4.37 0.81 20.59
N LYS A 41 4.03 -0.02 21.59
CA LYS A 41 4.24 0.28 23.01
C LYS A 41 5.70 0.60 23.37
N GLY A 42 6.67 -0.03 22.70
CA GLY A 42 8.10 0.18 22.90
C GLY A 42 8.76 1.12 21.89
N ALA A 43 7.97 1.76 21.02
CA ALA A 43 8.52 2.63 19.98
C ALA A 43 9.09 3.93 20.60
N PRO A 44 10.15 4.49 20.00
CA PRO A 44 10.65 5.80 20.41
C PRO A 44 9.59 6.87 20.21
N ARG A 45 9.66 7.94 21.02
CA ARG A 45 8.78 9.09 20.87
C ARG A 45 9.03 9.75 19.51
N MET A 46 7.95 10.07 18.82
CA MET A 46 7.96 10.65 17.48
C MET A 46 7.42 12.07 17.54
N GLU A 47 8.15 13.02 16.97
CA GLU A 47 7.68 14.39 16.78
C GLU A 47 6.80 14.45 15.53
N PHE A 48 5.49 14.49 15.75
CA PHE A 48 4.49 14.36 14.69
C PHE A 48 4.63 15.46 13.63
N GLU A 49 4.82 16.71 14.04
CA GLU A 49 4.95 17.84 13.12
C GLU A 49 6.20 17.73 12.24
N ARG A 50 7.31 17.26 12.82
CA ARG A 50 8.55 17.03 12.08
C ARG A 50 8.39 15.91 11.07
N LEU A 51 7.81 14.78 11.49
CA LEU A 51 7.52 13.66 10.57
C LEU A 51 6.66 14.14 9.40
N ARG A 52 5.60 14.90 9.68
CA ARG A 52 4.68 15.39 8.66
C ARG A 52 5.38 16.30 7.65
N THR A 53 6.19 17.24 8.15
CA THR A 53 7.00 18.14 7.31
C THR A 53 7.97 17.36 6.41
N ASP A 54 8.67 16.37 6.97
CA ASP A 54 9.61 15.52 6.22
C ASP A 54 8.89 14.75 5.10
N LEU A 55 7.71 14.18 5.38
CA LEU A 55 6.90 13.44 4.41
C LEU A 55 6.38 14.35 3.28
N ASP A 56 5.85 15.53 3.62
CA ASP A 56 5.34 16.48 2.64
C ASP A 56 6.44 17.00 1.71
N GLY A 57 7.70 17.01 2.17
CA GLY A 57 8.85 17.40 1.36
C GLY A 57 9.33 16.35 0.34
N VAL A 58 9.05 15.06 0.57
CA VAL A 58 9.59 13.96 -0.27
C VAL A 58 8.51 13.16 -1.00
N VAL A 59 7.26 13.18 -0.52
CA VAL A 59 6.14 12.42 -1.09
C VAL A 59 5.23 13.38 -1.85
N SER A 60 5.14 13.21 -3.17
CA SER A 60 4.07 13.84 -3.95
C SER A 60 2.71 13.31 -3.47
N GLN A 61 1.86 14.25 -3.02
CA GLN A 61 0.48 14.03 -2.57
C GLN A 61 -0.52 14.03 -3.73
N GLU A 62 -0.05 13.93 -4.97
CA GLU A 62 -0.93 13.89 -6.14
C GLU A 62 -1.78 12.61 -6.14
N ILE A 63 -3.05 12.80 -6.51
CA ILE A 63 -4.07 11.72 -6.54
C ILE A 63 -4.02 10.98 -7.89
N ALA A 64 -3.24 11.47 -8.86
CA ALA A 64 -3.05 10.81 -10.13
C ALA A 64 -2.43 9.42 -9.92
N PRO A 65 -3.00 8.35 -10.50
CA PRO A 65 -2.41 7.01 -10.43
C PRO A 65 -0.98 7.06 -10.96
N ARG A 66 -0.02 6.54 -10.19
CA ARG A 66 1.32 6.27 -10.72
C ARG A 66 1.15 5.04 -11.62
N GLY A 67 1.34 5.26 -12.93
CA GLY A 67 1.12 4.27 -13.98
C GLY A 67 2.03 3.05 -13.90
#